data_AF-E1R9Q7-F1
#
_entry.id   AF-E1R9Q7-F1
#
_cell.length_a   1.000
_cell.length_b   1.000
_cell.length_c   1.000
_cell.angle_alpha   90.00
_cell.angle_beta   90.00
_cell.angle_gamma   90.00
#
_symmetry.space_group_name_H-M   'P 1'
#
loop_
_entity.id
_entity.type
_entity.pdbx_description
1 polymer ?
#
loop_
_entity_poly.entity_id
_entity_poly.type
_entity_poly.pdbx_seq_one_letter_code
_entity_poly.pdbx_strand_id
1 'polypeptide(L)'
;MDIDGPNLEREVFLRYLASGEIRSYFQPIVDLYTGRVFGYEMLVRGSGRLFSPAALFAEADRLDLGWELEYACRRAALNAIAERHEELPGVSFFINVSPNVFTSSGFRNGFTVHALKERGIDGSRIVLEITETTSVSDYTVFDEMIRHYVAEGFHIALDDFGAGHSGLITLVAITPHYLKLDRELVKGIHRNHYKQGLVKHIATFADSVGSHILGEGIETEEELNTLLRLGARYGQGFFFGRPASEPRAPDPEAVHCLARLGKEYRHSYWSLDFSLYRMVVRPETVTPGTMTCNALDLFFSGHNSVSHIVVVDESDHPLTLITRQYFYSLLSGRYGFSVFQRKPVDAIAKRDFLIVEEGTDLRVLSKLAMGRPEDEVYDPVVVVDDEGKLSGTITMKQLLAKAFDVEVKFAVSANPLTQLPGNMVIRVWLEDLLHRDLFTIIYADLDKFKEYNDSYGFSSGDDMIKLLAELLQNHVQHFDSVARLGHVGGDDFIVLVEGIVDDEQLLHLCEDFDRKKESLFRQEDIECGCYHALNRIGEEVDVPLVTVSLAVVTNENFLRPPHPGKLGQSVALLKRKIKERNAATGRSGFLRERRVYDYDGVN
;
A
#
# COMPACT_ATOMS: atom_id res chain seq x y z
N MET A 1 57.39 -20.90 -28.34
CA MET A 1 56.44 -20.23 -29.26
C MET A 1 55.07 -20.56 -28.72
N ASP A 2 54.52 -19.72 -27.85
CA ASP A 2 53.18 -19.86 -27.25
C ASP A 2 52.43 -18.54 -27.42
N ILE A 3 52.31 -18.08 -28.67
CA ILE A 3 51.79 -16.74 -29.00
C ILE A 3 50.28 -16.79 -29.37
N ASP A 4 49.70 -17.99 -29.57
CA ASP A 4 48.31 -18.13 -30.05
C ASP A 4 47.26 -18.43 -28.96
N GLY A 5 47.66 -18.78 -27.73
CA GLY A 5 46.74 -19.20 -26.66
C GLY A 5 45.66 -18.15 -26.27
N PRO A 6 46.04 -16.90 -25.95
CA PRO A 6 45.09 -15.87 -25.51
C PRO A 6 44.11 -15.42 -26.61
N ASN A 7 44.58 -15.32 -27.86
CA ASN A 7 43.75 -14.93 -29.00
C ASN A 7 42.77 -16.06 -29.39
N LEU A 8 43.20 -17.31 -29.30
CA LEU A 8 42.35 -18.46 -29.59
C LEU A 8 41.22 -18.60 -28.56
N GLU A 9 41.52 -18.44 -27.27
CA GLU A 9 40.50 -18.44 -26.21
C GLU A 9 39.44 -17.34 -26.42
N ARG A 10 39.89 -16.13 -26.77
CA ARG A 10 39.02 -14.99 -27.06
C ARG A 10 38.12 -15.27 -28.27
N GLU A 11 38.66 -15.81 -29.36
CA GLU A 11 37.89 -16.14 -30.56
C GLU A 11 36.88 -17.27 -30.33
N VAL A 12 37.26 -18.29 -29.56
CA VAL A 12 36.36 -19.38 -29.16
C VAL A 12 35.20 -18.84 -28.32
N PHE A 13 35.47 -17.94 -27.36
CA PHE A 13 34.42 -17.34 -26.55
C PHE A 13 33.51 -16.42 -27.39
N LEU A 14 34.05 -15.62 -28.32
CA LEU A 14 33.22 -14.83 -29.25
C LEU A 14 32.29 -15.71 -30.10
N ARG A 15 32.79 -16.85 -30.60
CA ARG A 15 31.95 -17.82 -31.33
C ARG A 15 30.86 -18.41 -30.45
N TYR A 16 31.18 -18.68 -29.18
CA TYR A 16 30.22 -19.14 -28.18
C TYR A 16 29.12 -18.10 -27.89
N LEU A 17 29.48 -16.82 -27.72
CA LEU A 17 28.50 -15.74 -27.56
C LEU A 17 27.58 -15.57 -28.79
N ALA A 18 28.09 -15.92 -29.98
CA ALA A 18 27.36 -15.88 -31.23
C ALA A 18 26.51 -17.14 -31.53
N SER A 19 26.80 -18.29 -30.91
CA SER A 19 26.24 -19.60 -31.30
C SER A 19 24.78 -19.83 -30.85
N GLY A 20 24.20 -18.93 -30.05
CA GLY A 20 22.86 -19.09 -29.48
C GLY A 20 22.80 -20.06 -28.30
N GLU A 21 23.96 -20.44 -27.74
CA GLU A 21 24.05 -21.28 -26.54
C GLU A 21 23.66 -20.55 -25.25
N ILE A 22 23.71 -19.22 -25.26
CA ILE A 22 23.18 -18.38 -24.19
C ILE A 22 21.66 -18.33 -24.30
N ARG A 23 20.99 -18.77 -23.23
CA ARG A 23 19.53 -18.79 -23.11
C ARG A 23 19.08 -17.95 -21.93
N SER A 24 17.83 -17.51 -21.96
CA SER A 24 17.20 -16.82 -20.83
C SER A 24 16.14 -17.71 -20.20
N TYR A 25 16.11 -17.71 -18.87
CA TYR A 25 15.13 -18.41 -18.05
C TYR A 25 14.18 -17.37 -17.45
N PHE A 26 12.97 -17.79 -17.10
CA PHE A 26 11.92 -17.00 -16.48
C PHE A 26 11.85 -17.36 -15.00
N GLN A 27 11.94 -16.37 -14.12
CA GLN A 27 11.57 -16.54 -12.72
C GLN A 27 10.37 -15.64 -12.37
N PRO A 28 9.29 -16.18 -11.79
CA PRO A 28 8.08 -15.40 -11.55
C PRO A 28 8.28 -14.36 -10.44
N ILE A 29 7.77 -13.16 -10.71
CA ILE A 29 7.59 -12.06 -9.76
C ILE A 29 6.09 -11.95 -9.52
N VAL A 30 5.67 -12.09 -8.27
CA VAL A 30 4.25 -12.19 -7.89
C VAL A 30 3.80 -10.90 -7.24
N ASP A 31 2.63 -10.39 -7.63
CA ASP A 31 1.93 -9.36 -6.88
C ASP A 31 1.36 -9.99 -5.61
N LEU A 32 1.87 -9.56 -4.46
CA LEU A 32 1.58 -10.21 -3.17
C LEU A 32 0.15 -9.99 -2.70
N TYR A 33 -0.60 -9.05 -3.29
CA TYR A 33 -1.99 -8.78 -2.93
C TYR A 33 -2.97 -9.59 -3.77
N THR A 34 -2.67 -9.73 -5.06
CA THR A 34 -3.54 -10.47 -6.00
C THR A 34 -3.17 -11.94 -6.11
N GLY A 35 -1.94 -12.32 -5.74
CA GLY A 35 -1.38 -13.64 -5.97
C GLY A 35 -1.13 -13.97 -7.43
N ARG A 36 -1.27 -13.00 -8.34
CA ARG A 36 -1.04 -13.17 -9.77
C ARG A 36 0.41 -12.84 -10.13
N VAL A 37 0.88 -13.42 -11.24
CA VAL A 37 2.18 -13.05 -11.81
C VAL A 37 2.12 -11.62 -12.29
N PHE A 38 2.99 -10.78 -11.74
CA PHE A 38 3.20 -9.40 -12.20
C PHE A 38 4.19 -9.37 -13.36
N GLY A 39 5.27 -10.14 -13.24
CA GLY A 39 6.35 -10.15 -14.21
C GLY A 39 7.21 -11.40 -14.12
N TYR A 40 8.18 -11.48 -15.03
CA TYR A 40 9.26 -12.46 -14.95
C TYR A 40 10.61 -11.76 -15.00
N GLU A 41 11.51 -12.18 -14.11
CA GLU A 41 12.93 -11.87 -14.24
C GLU A 41 13.57 -12.77 -15.29
N MET A 42 14.30 -12.14 -16.21
CA MET A 42 15.00 -12.79 -17.31
C MET A 42 16.43 -13.14 -16.89
N LEU A 43 16.63 -14.41 -16.55
CA LEU A 43 17.89 -14.90 -15.97
C LEU A 43 18.71 -15.67 -17.00
N VAL A 44 19.90 -15.17 -17.31
CA VAL A 44 20.78 -15.78 -18.30
C VAL A 44 21.33 -17.14 -17.83
N ARG A 45 21.44 -18.11 -18.75
CA ARG A 45 22.12 -19.38 -18.55
C ARG A 45 22.95 -19.70 -19.78
N GLY A 46 24.21 -20.07 -19.57
CA GLY A 46 25.06 -20.61 -20.64
C GLY A 46 24.86 -22.12 -20.79
N SER A 47 25.91 -22.80 -21.25
CA SER A 47 25.94 -24.24 -21.50
C SER A 47 27.20 -24.85 -20.88
N GLY A 48 27.16 -26.15 -20.58
CA GLY A 48 28.29 -26.88 -20.02
C GLY A 48 28.90 -26.20 -18.79
N ARG A 49 30.20 -25.93 -18.82
CA ARG A 49 30.95 -25.28 -17.72
C ARG A 49 30.57 -23.82 -17.47
N LEU A 50 29.91 -23.17 -18.42
CA LEU A 50 29.48 -21.77 -18.37
C LEU A 50 27.98 -21.63 -18.09
N PHE A 51 27.34 -22.67 -17.56
CA PHE A 51 25.90 -22.67 -17.32
C PHE A 51 25.46 -21.56 -16.34
N SER A 52 26.21 -21.33 -15.26
CA SER A 52 25.88 -20.30 -14.27
C SER A 52 26.28 -18.89 -14.75
N PRO A 53 25.48 -17.84 -14.45
CA PRO A 53 25.86 -16.45 -14.72
C PRO A 53 27.26 -16.09 -14.19
N ALA A 54 27.55 -16.40 -12.92
CA ALA A 54 28.84 -16.05 -12.32
C ALA A 54 30.04 -16.55 -13.12
N ALA A 55 30.01 -17.80 -13.59
CA ALA A 55 31.08 -18.36 -14.44
C ALA A 55 31.15 -17.69 -15.82
N LEU A 56 30.00 -17.34 -16.41
CA LEU A 56 29.89 -16.68 -17.71
C LEU A 56 30.50 -15.26 -17.68
N PHE A 57 30.14 -14.48 -16.66
CA PHE A 57 30.64 -13.11 -16.46
C PHE A 57 32.12 -13.11 -16.07
N ALA A 58 32.57 -14.01 -15.18
CA ALA A 58 33.98 -14.13 -14.83
C ALA A 58 34.88 -14.44 -16.05
N GLU A 59 34.40 -15.26 -16.99
CA GLU A 59 35.14 -15.55 -18.22
C GLU A 59 35.15 -14.35 -19.19
N ALA A 60 34.05 -13.61 -19.29
CA ALA A 60 34.00 -12.39 -20.12
C ALA A 60 34.90 -11.28 -19.57
N ASP A 61 34.94 -11.10 -18.25
CA ASP A 61 35.83 -10.13 -17.59
C ASP A 61 37.30 -10.50 -17.82
N ARG A 62 37.65 -11.79 -17.72
CA ARG A 62 39.00 -12.29 -18.00
C ARG A 62 39.46 -12.00 -19.43
N LEU A 63 38.54 -12.01 -20.38
CA LEU A 63 38.80 -11.85 -21.82
C LEU A 63 38.53 -10.44 -22.36
N ASP A 64 38.10 -9.51 -21.50
CA ASP A 64 37.69 -8.15 -21.85
C ASP A 64 36.62 -8.13 -22.96
N LEU A 65 35.55 -8.91 -22.74
CA LEU A 65 34.42 -9.11 -23.65
C LEU A 65 33.06 -8.81 -22.98
N GLY A 66 33.06 -7.88 -22.02
CA GLY A 66 31.87 -7.52 -21.25
C GLY A 66 30.73 -6.99 -22.11
N TRP A 67 31.02 -6.18 -23.14
CA TRP A 67 30.02 -5.68 -24.07
C TRP A 67 29.40 -6.80 -24.93
N GLU A 68 30.23 -7.66 -25.50
CA GLU A 68 29.78 -8.78 -26.34
C GLU A 68 28.93 -9.76 -25.54
N LEU A 69 29.29 -9.99 -24.27
CA LEU A 69 28.48 -10.79 -23.37
C LEU A 69 27.12 -10.13 -23.10
N GLU A 70 27.10 -8.87 -22.68
CA GLU A 70 25.86 -8.10 -22.44
C GLU A 70 24.94 -8.09 -23.66
N TYR A 71 25.51 -7.89 -24.85
CA TYR A 71 24.79 -7.98 -26.11
C TYR A 71 24.16 -9.35 -26.32
N ALA A 72 24.92 -10.43 -26.08
CA ALA A 72 24.43 -11.80 -26.21
C ALA A 72 23.32 -12.12 -25.18
N CYS A 73 23.50 -11.71 -23.92
CA CYS A 73 22.52 -11.87 -22.84
C CYS A 73 21.19 -11.19 -23.18
N ARG A 74 21.24 -9.91 -23.60
CA ARG A 74 20.03 -9.17 -23.97
C ARG A 74 19.34 -9.75 -25.18
N ARG A 75 20.10 -10.15 -26.21
CA ARG A 75 19.52 -10.81 -27.37
C ARG A 75 18.81 -12.10 -26.98
N ALA A 76 19.39 -12.89 -26.07
CA ALA A 76 18.75 -14.10 -25.55
C ALA A 76 17.45 -13.79 -24.78
N ALA A 77 17.46 -12.77 -23.93
CA ALA A 77 16.26 -12.33 -23.20
C ALA A 77 15.15 -11.84 -24.14
N LEU A 78 15.49 -10.94 -25.09
CA LEU A 78 14.54 -10.41 -26.07
C LEU A 78 13.95 -11.49 -26.97
N ASN A 79 14.75 -12.48 -27.37
CA ASN A 79 14.25 -13.62 -28.15
C ASN A 79 13.28 -14.48 -27.31
N ALA A 80 13.64 -14.80 -26.06
CA ALA A 80 12.76 -15.56 -25.17
C ALA A 80 11.43 -14.84 -24.90
N ILE A 81 11.47 -13.51 -24.72
CA ILE A 81 10.27 -12.67 -24.58
C ILE A 81 9.44 -12.73 -25.86
N ALA A 82 10.05 -12.48 -27.02
CA ALA A 82 9.34 -12.44 -28.30
C ALA A 82 8.57 -13.73 -28.59
N GLU A 83 9.14 -14.88 -28.24
CA GLU A 83 8.52 -16.19 -28.43
C GLU A 83 7.27 -16.45 -27.55
N ARG A 84 7.03 -15.65 -26.49
CA ARG A 84 5.97 -15.91 -25.49
C ARG A 84 5.14 -14.68 -25.11
N HIS A 85 5.51 -13.47 -25.54
CA HIS A 85 4.91 -12.23 -25.05
C HIS A 85 3.41 -12.08 -25.39
N GLU A 86 2.95 -12.70 -26.48
CA GLU A 86 1.54 -12.73 -26.88
C GLU A 86 0.70 -13.62 -25.95
N GLU A 87 1.29 -14.69 -25.42
CA GLU A 87 0.65 -15.63 -24.48
C GLU A 87 0.58 -15.07 -23.05
N LEU A 88 1.31 -13.98 -22.77
CA LEU A 88 1.45 -13.38 -21.45
C LEU A 88 0.98 -11.91 -21.46
N PRO A 89 -0.29 -11.61 -21.76
CA PRO A 89 -0.77 -10.22 -21.83
C PRO A 89 -0.65 -9.53 -20.47
N GLY A 90 -0.19 -8.28 -20.47
CA GLY A 90 -0.07 -7.47 -19.24
C GLY A 90 1.08 -7.85 -18.30
N VAL A 91 1.90 -8.85 -18.64
CA VAL A 91 3.06 -9.27 -17.85
C VAL A 91 4.29 -8.43 -18.22
N SER A 92 5.03 -8.00 -17.20
CA SER A 92 6.29 -7.27 -17.34
C SER A 92 7.51 -8.20 -17.38
N PHE A 93 8.59 -7.81 -18.04
CA PHE A 93 9.83 -8.57 -18.14
C PHE A 93 10.99 -7.74 -17.61
N PHE A 94 11.66 -8.28 -16.59
CA PHE A 94 12.77 -7.63 -15.92
C PHE A 94 14.09 -8.11 -16.51
N ILE A 95 14.91 -7.18 -16.98
CA ILE A 95 16.17 -7.46 -17.67
C ILE A 95 17.31 -6.75 -16.95
N ASN A 96 18.27 -7.54 -16.48
CA ASN A 96 19.50 -7.06 -15.87
C ASN A 96 20.36 -6.28 -16.86
N VAL A 97 20.86 -5.11 -16.42
CA VAL A 97 21.76 -4.25 -17.19
C VAL A 97 22.90 -3.76 -16.32
N SER A 98 24.14 -4.10 -16.70
CA SER A 98 25.33 -3.58 -16.02
C SER A 98 25.57 -2.10 -16.32
N PRO A 99 25.83 -1.25 -15.31
CA PRO A 99 26.08 0.17 -15.56
C PRO A 99 27.30 0.50 -16.43
N ASN A 100 28.30 -0.37 -16.43
CA ASN A 100 29.55 -0.17 -17.16
C ASN A 100 29.36 -0.15 -18.69
N VAL A 101 28.27 -0.71 -19.23
CA VAL A 101 28.03 -0.70 -20.68
C VAL A 101 27.37 0.58 -21.19
N PHE A 102 26.94 1.50 -20.31
CA PHE A 102 26.31 2.75 -20.73
C PHE A 102 27.25 3.72 -21.46
N THR A 103 28.56 3.58 -21.27
CA THR A 103 29.58 4.35 -22.01
C THR A 103 29.92 3.73 -23.37
N SER A 104 29.51 2.49 -23.63
CA SER A 104 29.81 1.78 -24.88
C SER A 104 28.97 2.32 -26.04
N SER A 105 29.61 2.53 -27.20
CA SER A 105 28.96 3.11 -28.40
C SER A 105 27.79 2.27 -28.91
N GLY A 106 27.83 0.95 -28.76
CA GLY A 106 26.74 0.05 -29.16
C GLY A 106 25.49 0.18 -28.29
N PHE A 107 25.63 0.55 -27.02
CA PHE A 107 24.50 0.77 -26.11
C PHE A 107 23.76 2.08 -26.46
N ARG A 108 24.51 3.15 -26.73
CA ARG A 108 23.98 4.49 -27.07
C ARG A 108 23.15 4.53 -28.36
N ASN A 109 23.29 3.54 -29.24
CA ASN A 109 22.56 3.46 -30.50
C ASN A 109 21.12 2.92 -30.36
N GLY A 110 20.63 2.69 -29.14
CA GLY A 110 19.23 2.32 -28.91
C GLY A 110 18.88 0.89 -29.34
N PHE A 111 19.85 -0.03 -29.33
CA PHE A 111 19.66 -1.42 -29.76
C PHE A 111 18.42 -2.07 -29.15
N THR A 112 18.24 -1.97 -27.82
CA THR A 112 17.10 -2.58 -27.12
C THR A 112 15.77 -2.02 -27.62
N VAL A 113 15.67 -0.70 -27.77
CA VAL A 113 14.45 -0.01 -28.23
C VAL A 113 14.12 -0.46 -29.66
N HIS A 114 15.11 -0.48 -30.54
CA HIS A 114 14.93 -0.90 -31.93
C HIS A 114 14.50 -2.37 -32.01
N ALA A 115 15.18 -3.24 -31.26
CA ALA A 115 14.93 -4.68 -31.22
C ALA A 115 13.52 -5.02 -30.69
N LEU A 116 12.96 -4.22 -29.78
CA LEU A 116 11.58 -4.37 -29.29
C LEU A 116 10.56 -3.88 -30.33
N LYS A 117 10.82 -2.71 -30.94
CA LYS A 117 9.95 -2.13 -31.98
C LYS A 117 9.81 -3.07 -33.19
N GLU A 118 10.90 -3.67 -33.65
CA GLU A 118 10.88 -4.67 -34.74
C GLU A 118 10.03 -5.90 -34.42
N ARG A 119 9.91 -6.24 -33.12
CA ARG A 119 9.20 -7.43 -32.64
C ARG A 119 7.80 -7.11 -32.10
N GLY A 120 7.35 -5.86 -32.18
CA GLY A 120 6.03 -5.44 -31.71
C GLY A 120 5.85 -5.46 -30.18
N ILE A 121 6.95 -5.50 -29.42
CA ILE A 121 6.89 -5.53 -27.96
C ILE A 121 6.88 -4.10 -27.42
N ASP A 122 5.88 -3.77 -26.62
CA ASP A 122 5.78 -2.47 -25.94
C ASP A 122 6.89 -2.30 -24.89
N GLY A 123 7.59 -1.17 -24.93
CA GLY A 123 8.61 -0.78 -23.96
C GLY A 123 8.08 -0.70 -22.52
N SER A 124 6.80 -0.38 -22.33
CA SER A 124 6.13 -0.35 -21.02
C SER A 124 6.14 -1.70 -20.30
N ARG A 125 6.31 -2.79 -21.05
CA ARG A 125 6.42 -4.15 -20.53
C ARG A 125 7.84 -4.53 -20.13
N ILE A 126 8.83 -3.68 -20.34
CA ILE A 126 10.22 -3.96 -20.01
C ILE A 126 10.64 -3.13 -18.80
N VAL A 127 11.21 -3.82 -17.82
CA VAL A 127 11.83 -3.22 -16.64
C VAL A 127 13.33 -3.44 -16.72
N LEU A 128 14.12 -2.37 -16.72
CA LEU A 128 15.57 -2.48 -16.67
C LEU A 128 16.04 -2.52 -15.22
N GLU A 129 16.74 -3.58 -14.84
CA GLU A 129 17.31 -3.74 -13.51
C GLU A 129 18.74 -3.23 -13.49
N ILE A 130 19.00 -2.27 -12.60
CA ILE A 130 20.29 -1.62 -12.41
C ILE A 130 20.86 -2.10 -11.08
N THR A 131 22.01 -2.75 -11.08
CA THR A 131 22.66 -3.22 -9.85
C THR A 131 23.30 -2.08 -9.06
N GLU A 132 23.12 -2.07 -7.73
CA GLU A 132 23.70 -1.07 -6.83
C GLU A 132 25.25 -1.12 -6.78
N THR A 133 25.82 -2.32 -6.93
CA THR A 133 27.25 -2.60 -6.65
C THR A 133 28.23 -2.05 -7.70
N THR A 134 27.74 -1.61 -8.85
CA THR A 134 28.59 -1.09 -9.92
C THR A 134 28.85 0.40 -9.72
N SER A 135 30.11 0.78 -9.58
CA SER A 135 30.51 2.19 -9.42
C SER A 135 30.23 2.98 -10.69
N VAL A 136 29.23 3.86 -10.65
CA VAL A 136 28.94 4.80 -11.76
C VAL A 136 30.02 5.87 -11.79
N SER A 137 30.80 5.91 -12.86
CA SER A 137 31.91 6.87 -13.03
C SER A 137 31.42 8.27 -13.45
N ASP A 138 30.26 8.35 -14.12
CA ASP A 138 29.64 9.60 -14.56
C ASP A 138 28.11 9.53 -14.38
N TYR A 139 27.62 10.13 -13.29
CA TYR A 139 26.18 10.15 -12.97
C TYR A 139 25.36 11.01 -13.93
N THR A 140 25.96 11.96 -14.65
CA THR A 140 25.25 12.82 -15.61
C THR A 140 24.89 12.02 -16.86
N VAL A 141 25.86 11.30 -17.43
CA VAL A 141 25.61 10.40 -18.58
C VAL A 141 24.64 9.29 -18.20
N PHE A 142 24.72 8.81 -16.97
CA PHE A 142 23.83 7.77 -16.45
C PHE A 142 22.38 8.26 -16.31
N ASP A 143 22.13 9.43 -15.71
CA ASP A 143 20.79 10.05 -15.60
C ASP A 143 20.18 10.33 -17.00
N GLU A 144 20.95 10.90 -17.93
CA GLU A 144 20.47 11.16 -19.30
C GLU A 144 19.99 9.89 -20.00
N MET A 145 20.71 8.79 -19.81
CA MET A 145 20.39 7.50 -20.42
C MET A 145 19.17 6.85 -19.75
N ILE A 146 19.05 6.91 -18.41
CA ILE A 146 17.83 6.46 -17.72
C ILE A 146 16.60 7.23 -18.22
N ARG A 147 16.69 8.56 -18.32
CA ARG A 147 15.59 9.39 -18.85
C ARG A 147 15.24 9.03 -20.28
N HIS A 148 16.22 8.70 -21.12
CA HIS A 148 15.96 8.25 -22.48
C HIS A 148 15.12 6.97 -22.52
N TYR A 149 15.45 5.96 -21.70
CA TYR A 149 14.66 4.73 -21.64
C TYR A 149 13.26 4.95 -21.06
N VAL A 150 13.13 5.76 -20.01
CA VAL A 150 11.82 6.13 -19.46
C VAL A 150 10.97 6.86 -20.49
N ALA A 151 11.55 7.77 -21.28
CA ALA A 151 10.85 8.45 -22.36
C ALA A 151 10.41 7.51 -23.50
N GLU A 152 11.13 6.41 -23.73
CA GLU A 152 10.73 5.33 -24.65
C GLU A 152 9.75 4.33 -24.02
N GLY A 153 9.28 4.60 -22.80
CA GLY A 153 8.23 3.87 -22.10
C GLY A 153 8.71 2.80 -21.12
N PHE A 154 10.01 2.59 -20.95
CA PHE A 154 10.54 1.56 -20.06
C PHE A 154 10.36 1.91 -18.58
N HIS A 155 10.20 0.89 -17.75
CA HIS A 155 10.33 1.04 -16.31
C HIS A 155 11.75 0.72 -15.85
N ILE A 156 12.09 1.20 -14.66
CA ILE A 156 13.43 1.06 -14.06
C ILE A 156 13.29 0.43 -12.68
N ALA A 157 14.15 -0.53 -12.38
CA ALA A 157 14.30 -1.13 -11.06
C ALA A 157 15.72 -0.93 -10.54
N LEU A 158 15.86 -0.63 -9.25
CA LEU A 158 17.13 -0.68 -8.55
C LEU A 158 17.26 -2.03 -7.86
N ASP A 159 18.32 -2.76 -8.22
CA ASP A 159 18.58 -4.14 -7.83
C ASP A 159 19.62 -4.26 -6.71
N ASP A 160 19.56 -5.35 -5.95
CA ASP A 160 20.42 -5.65 -4.78
C ASP A 160 20.46 -4.51 -3.72
N PHE A 161 19.33 -3.80 -3.52
CA PHE A 161 19.32 -2.66 -2.61
C PHE A 161 19.61 -3.07 -1.17
N GLY A 162 20.66 -2.48 -0.60
CA GLY A 162 21.12 -2.73 0.78
C GLY A 162 22.31 -3.67 0.91
N ALA A 163 22.85 -4.17 -0.20
CA ALA A 163 24.10 -4.95 -0.22
C ALA A 163 25.37 -4.08 -0.24
N GLY A 164 25.26 -2.76 -0.49
CA GLY A 164 26.40 -1.85 -0.73
C GLY A 164 26.33 -0.48 -0.06
N HIS A 165 27.28 0.40 -0.42
CA HIS A 165 27.41 1.77 0.12
C HIS A 165 26.87 2.88 -0.80
N SER A 166 26.46 2.55 -2.03
CA SER A 166 26.14 3.53 -3.09
C SER A 166 24.65 3.64 -3.41
N GLY A 167 23.79 2.78 -2.83
CA GLY A 167 22.38 2.63 -3.20
C GLY A 167 21.56 3.89 -3.02
N LEU A 168 21.80 4.67 -1.98
CA LEU A 168 21.07 5.91 -1.73
C LEU A 168 21.35 7.00 -2.79
N ILE A 169 22.60 7.11 -3.25
CA ILE A 169 22.97 8.10 -4.28
C ILE A 169 22.36 7.68 -5.62
N THR A 170 22.47 6.40 -5.96
CA THR A 170 21.88 5.84 -7.18
C THR A 170 20.35 5.93 -7.17
N LEU A 171 19.71 5.62 -6.04
CA LEU A 171 18.26 5.73 -5.83
C LEU A 171 17.75 7.15 -6.10
N VAL A 172 18.45 8.17 -5.59
CA VAL A 172 18.11 9.58 -5.83
C VAL A 172 18.34 9.96 -7.31
N ALA A 173 19.38 9.42 -7.94
CA ALA A 173 19.72 9.76 -9.32
C ALA A 173 18.72 9.18 -10.34
N ILE A 174 18.25 7.94 -10.14
CA ILE A 174 17.44 7.24 -11.15
C ILE A 174 15.94 7.25 -10.89
N THR A 175 15.49 7.61 -9.67
CA THR A 175 14.07 7.61 -9.25
C THR A 175 13.33 6.36 -9.76
N PRO A 176 13.72 5.16 -9.30
CA PRO A 176 13.26 3.91 -9.89
C PRO A 176 11.77 3.68 -9.61
N HIS A 177 11.13 2.91 -10.48
CA HIS A 177 9.75 2.48 -10.31
C HIS A 177 9.66 1.30 -9.32
N TYR A 178 10.71 0.49 -9.25
CA TYR A 178 10.81 -0.65 -8.35
C TYR A 178 12.12 -0.60 -7.58
N LEU A 179 12.03 -0.93 -6.30
CA LEU A 179 13.18 -1.09 -5.41
C LEU A 179 13.21 -2.54 -4.95
N LYS A 180 14.19 -3.30 -5.46
CA LYS A 180 14.34 -4.72 -5.14
C LYS A 180 15.22 -4.85 -3.90
N LEU A 181 14.64 -5.40 -2.83
CA LEU A 181 15.34 -5.64 -1.58
C LEU A 181 16.18 -6.90 -1.72
N ASP A 182 17.48 -6.76 -1.48
CA ASP A 182 18.41 -7.88 -1.54
C ASP A 182 18.00 -9.05 -0.63
N ARG A 183 18.35 -10.25 -1.05
CA ARG A 183 18.06 -11.50 -0.34
C ARG A 183 18.57 -11.48 1.10
N GLU A 184 19.70 -10.85 1.41
CA GLU A 184 20.21 -10.78 2.78
C GLU A 184 19.34 -9.89 3.67
N LEU A 185 18.58 -8.93 3.13
CA LEU A 185 17.57 -8.18 3.90
C LEU A 185 16.29 -9.01 4.14
N VAL A 186 15.89 -9.84 3.17
CA VAL A 186 14.67 -10.65 3.25
C VAL A 186 14.86 -11.89 4.12
N LYS A 187 16.00 -12.57 3.98
CA LYS A 187 16.26 -13.85 4.65
C LYS A 187 16.19 -13.72 6.17
N GLY A 188 15.28 -14.47 6.78
CA GLY A 188 15.04 -14.47 8.22
C GLY A 188 14.48 -13.14 8.77
N ILE A 189 13.90 -12.27 7.93
CA ILE A 189 13.38 -10.96 8.35
C ILE A 189 12.34 -11.07 9.48
N HIS A 190 11.51 -12.12 9.46
CA HIS A 190 10.49 -12.38 10.47
C HIS A 190 11.03 -12.54 11.89
N ARG A 191 12.32 -12.87 12.06
CA ARG A 191 12.99 -13.02 13.38
C ARG A 191 13.87 -11.85 13.76
N ASN A 192 14.08 -10.90 12.86
CA ASN A 192 15.05 -9.84 13.02
C ASN A 192 14.37 -8.47 12.98
N HIS A 193 14.09 -7.92 14.16
CA HIS A 193 13.44 -6.61 14.30
C HIS A 193 14.23 -5.46 13.67
N TYR A 194 15.56 -5.54 13.61
CA TYR A 194 16.38 -4.53 12.92
C TYR A 194 16.14 -4.55 11.41
N LYS A 195 16.12 -5.75 10.80
CA LYS A 195 15.78 -5.89 9.38
C LYS A 195 14.35 -5.40 9.10
N GLN A 196 13.39 -5.73 9.96
CA GLN A 196 12.01 -5.24 9.84
C GLN A 196 11.92 -3.72 9.93
N GLY A 197 12.61 -3.12 10.91
CA GLY A 197 12.66 -1.67 11.09
C GLY A 197 13.27 -0.99 9.87
N LEU A 198 14.41 -1.48 9.38
CA LEU A 198 15.07 -0.94 8.19
C LEU A 198 14.16 -1.03 6.96
N VAL A 199 13.61 -2.21 6.67
CA VAL A 199 12.71 -2.42 5.53
C VAL A 199 11.44 -1.56 5.65
N LYS A 200 10.89 -1.35 6.86
CA LYS A 200 9.76 -0.42 7.08
C LYS A 200 10.09 1.00 6.63
N HIS A 201 11.26 1.52 6.99
CA HIS A 201 11.66 2.87 6.60
C HIS A 201 11.92 2.95 5.10
N ILE A 202 12.55 1.92 4.51
CA ILE A 202 12.75 1.82 3.05
C ILE A 202 11.41 1.81 2.31
N ALA A 203 10.44 1.01 2.78
CA ALA A 203 9.10 0.94 2.18
C ALA A 203 8.34 2.26 2.31
N THR A 204 8.44 2.93 3.46
CA THR A 204 7.83 4.25 3.68
C THR A 204 8.44 5.28 2.74
N PHE A 205 9.77 5.27 2.58
CA PHE A 205 10.45 6.15 1.62
C PHE A 205 10.03 5.85 0.18
N ALA A 206 10.05 4.58 -0.22
CA ALA A 206 9.66 4.16 -1.56
C ALA A 206 8.23 4.62 -1.91
N ASP A 207 7.27 4.44 -0.99
CA ASP A 207 5.89 4.90 -1.16
C ASP A 207 5.81 6.43 -1.33
N SER A 208 6.57 7.19 -0.53
CA SER A 208 6.59 8.67 -0.61
C SER A 208 7.11 9.23 -1.94
N VAL A 209 7.91 8.44 -2.68
CA VAL A 209 8.45 8.82 -4.00
C VAL A 209 7.79 8.08 -5.16
N GLY A 210 6.72 7.31 -4.89
CA GLY A 210 5.98 6.56 -5.91
C GLY A 210 6.68 5.29 -6.43
N SER A 211 7.67 4.78 -5.71
CA SER A 211 8.37 3.52 -6.01
C SER A 211 7.71 2.34 -5.29
N HIS A 212 7.76 1.15 -5.89
CA HIS A 212 7.24 -0.08 -5.30
C HIS A 212 8.34 -0.99 -4.77
N ILE A 213 8.13 -1.57 -3.59
CA ILE A 213 9.05 -2.53 -3.00
C ILE A 213 8.81 -3.92 -3.60
N LEU A 214 9.91 -4.57 -3.99
CA LEU A 214 9.96 -5.97 -4.40
C LEU A 214 10.90 -6.73 -3.46
N GLY A 215 10.40 -7.73 -2.74
CA GLY A 215 11.24 -8.56 -1.87
C GLY A 215 11.84 -9.76 -2.61
N GLU A 216 13.16 -9.92 -2.60
CA GLU A 216 13.83 -11.05 -3.24
C GLU A 216 14.19 -12.20 -2.30
N GLY A 217 14.33 -13.39 -2.88
CA GLY A 217 14.80 -14.56 -2.16
C GLY A 217 13.83 -15.04 -1.08
N ILE A 218 12.53 -14.80 -1.26
CA ILE A 218 11.47 -15.29 -0.36
C ILE A 218 11.45 -16.83 -0.43
N GLU A 219 11.72 -17.47 0.70
CA GLU A 219 11.77 -18.93 0.80
C GLU A 219 10.72 -19.48 1.76
N THR A 220 10.22 -18.67 2.72
CA THR A 220 9.23 -19.12 3.71
C THR A 220 7.98 -18.23 3.78
N GLU A 221 6.89 -18.81 4.30
CA GLU A 221 5.64 -18.09 4.54
C GLU A 221 5.83 -16.94 5.54
N GLU A 222 6.65 -17.12 6.58
CA GLU A 222 6.88 -16.11 7.59
C GLU A 222 7.62 -14.88 7.03
N GLU A 223 8.57 -15.10 6.12
CA GLU A 223 9.25 -14.03 5.38
C GLU A 223 8.26 -13.25 4.50
N LEU A 224 7.43 -13.98 3.75
CA LEU A 224 6.37 -13.40 2.92
C LEU A 224 5.39 -12.56 3.75
N ASN A 225 4.86 -13.12 4.84
CA ASN A 225 3.91 -12.45 5.71
C ASN A 225 4.51 -11.16 6.30
N THR A 226 5.79 -11.21 6.68
CA THR A 226 6.50 -10.04 7.20
C THR A 226 6.69 -8.97 6.12
N LEU A 227 7.09 -9.34 4.91
CA LEU A 227 7.25 -8.38 3.80
C LEU A 227 5.93 -7.72 3.41
N LEU A 228 4.84 -8.51 3.35
CA LEU A 228 3.49 -7.99 3.13
C LEU A 228 3.10 -6.93 4.17
N ARG A 229 3.32 -7.22 5.45
CA ARG A 229 3.08 -6.27 6.56
C ARG A 229 3.92 -5.00 6.48
N LEU A 230 5.13 -5.11 5.93
CA LEU A 230 6.05 -3.99 5.80
C LEU A 230 5.81 -3.16 4.53
N GLY A 231 4.83 -3.52 3.70
CA GLY A 231 4.44 -2.75 2.51
C GLY A 231 5.09 -3.22 1.21
N ALA A 232 5.65 -4.43 1.16
CA ALA A 232 6.13 -5.01 -0.10
C ALA A 232 4.95 -5.26 -1.04
N ARG A 233 5.04 -4.73 -2.26
CA ARG A 233 4.00 -4.91 -3.29
C ARG A 233 4.23 -6.19 -4.09
N TYR A 234 5.49 -6.45 -4.41
CA TYR A 234 5.90 -7.57 -5.22
C TYR A 234 6.86 -8.47 -4.44
N GLY A 235 6.92 -9.74 -4.82
CA GLY A 235 7.88 -10.68 -4.25
C GLY A 235 8.34 -11.72 -5.24
N GLN A 236 9.57 -12.15 -5.04
CA GLN A 236 10.23 -13.17 -5.83
C GLN A 236 11.02 -14.11 -4.92
N GLY A 237 11.04 -15.39 -5.26
CA GLY A 237 11.81 -16.38 -4.53
C GLY A 237 11.35 -17.79 -4.80
N PHE A 238 12.06 -18.76 -4.23
CA PHE A 238 11.73 -20.17 -4.44
C PHE A 238 10.40 -20.59 -3.81
N PHE A 239 9.87 -19.79 -2.89
CA PHE A 239 8.51 -19.94 -2.39
C PHE A 239 7.47 -19.82 -3.52
N PHE A 240 7.68 -18.93 -4.50
CA PHE A 240 6.78 -18.75 -5.64
C PHE A 240 7.17 -19.59 -6.85
N GLY A 241 8.46 -19.77 -7.10
CA GLY A 241 8.92 -20.52 -8.25
C GLY A 241 10.41 -20.37 -8.52
N ARG A 242 11.01 -21.45 -9.02
CA ARG A 242 12.41 -21.46 -9.45
C ARG A 242 12.53 -20.98 -10.90
N PRO A 243 13.69 -20.42 -11.30
CA PRO A 243 13.97 -20.11 -12.70
C PRO A 243 13.74 -21.33 -13.61
N ALA A 244 12.97 -21.16 -14.68
CA ALA A 244 12.66 -22.22 -15.64
C ALA A 244 12.86 -21.73 -17.08
N SER A 245 13.10 -22.65 -18.02
CA SER A 245 13.26 -22.30 -19.44
C SER A 245 11.96 -21.81 -20.10
N GLU A 246 10.82 -22.07 -19.45
CA GLU A 246 9.49 -21.64 -19.87
C GLU A 246 8.83 -20.88 -18.72
N PRO A 247 7.97 -19.88 -19.00
CA PRO A 247 7.23 -19.16 -17.98
C PRO A 247 6.30 -20.13 -17.25
N ARG A 248 6.35 -20.10 -15.91
CA ARG A 248 5.51 -20.96 -15.06
C ARG A 248 4.69 -20.10 -14.12
N ALA A 249 3.44 -20.52 -13.93
CA ALA A 249 2.62 -19.98 -12.85
C ALA A 249 3.30 -20.20 -11.48
N PRO A 250 2.99 -19.37 -10.48
CA PRO A 250 3.53 -19.51 -9.15
C PRO A 250 3.06 -20.83 -8.51
N ASP A 251 3.81 -21.30 -7.53
CA ASP A 251 3.47 -22.50 -6.76
C ASP A 251 2.05 -22.37 -6.18
N PRO A 252 1.15 -23.34 -6.43
CA PRO A 252 -0.22 -23.31 -5.93
C PRO A 252 -0.31 -23.13 -4.40
N GLU A 253 0.62 -23.69 -3.63
CA GLU A 253 0.64 -23.52 -2.18
C GLU A 253 0.92 -22.07 -1.79
N ALA A 254 1.84 -21.41 -2.50
CA ALA A 254 2.14 -19.99 -2.29
C ALA A 254 0.95 -19.10 -2.64
N VAL A 255 0.23 -19.40 -3.74
CA VAL A 255 -1.00 -18.68 -4.11
C VAL A 255 -2.10 -18.88 -3.05
N HIS A 256 -2.25 -20.09 -2.52
CA HIS A 256 -3.22 -20.37 -1.47
C HIS A 256 -2.86 -19.63 -0.16
N CYS A 257 -1.58 -19.60 0.20
CA CYS A 257 -1.07 -18.84 1.32
C CYS A 257 -1.39 -17.34 1.18
N LEU A 258 -1.09 -16.75 0.01
CA LEU A 258 -1.43 -15.37 -0.30
C LEU A 258 -2.94 -15.09 -0.24
N ALA A 259 -3.77 -16.01 -0.73
CA ALA A 259 -5.23 -15.87 -0.64
C ALA A 259 -5.71 -15.88 0.82
N ARG A 260 -5.12 -16.72 1.68
CA ARG A 260 -5.41 -16.77 3.13
C ARG A 260 -4.95 -15.50 3.83
N LEU A 261 -3.69 -15.11 3.67
CA LEU A 261 -3.15 -13.87 4.24
C LEU A 261 -3.96 -12.67 3.74
N GLY A 262 -4.29 -12.63 2.45
CA GLY A 262 -5.13 -11.59 1.87
C GLY A 262 -6.54 -11.55 2.46
N LYS A 263 -7.12 -12.65 2.98
CA LYS A 263 -8.41 -12.63 3.70
C LYS A 263 -8.25 -12.13 5.13
N GLU A 264 -7.18 -12.54 5.81
CA GLU A 264 -6.81 -12.11 7.16
C GLU A 264 -6.57 -10.58 7.20
N TYR A 265 -5.89 -10.06 6.18
CA TYR A 265 -5.63 -8.62 6.02
C TYR A 265 -6.77 -7.84 5.34
N ARG A 266 -7.64 -8.46 4.52
CA ARG A 266 -8.84 -7.79 3.96
C ARG A 266 -9.89 -7.46 5.02
N HIS A 267 -9.98 -8.24 6.11
CA HIS A 267 -10.94 -8.00 7.20
C HIS A 267 -10.40 -7.11 8.33
N SER A 268 -9.08 -6.99 8.50
CA SER A 268 -8.49 -6.24 9.62
C SER A 268 -7.90 -4.87 9.29
N TYR A 269 -7.88 -4.41 8.02
CA TYR A 269 -7.16 -3.17 7.69
C TYR A 269 -7.99 -1.96 7.22
N TRP A 270 -9.27 -2.07 6.84
CA TRP A 270 -9.99 -0.89 6.27
C TRP A 270 -11.50 -0.81 6.52
N SER A 271 -12.04 -1.55 7.50
CA SER A 271 -13.48 -1.52 7.75
C SER A 271 -13.90 -0.27 8.52
N LEU A 272 -14.35 0.77 7.80
CA LEU A 272 -15.69 1.37 7.99
C LEU A 272 -16.00 2.62 7.15
N ASP A 273 -15.05 3.25 6.42
CA ASP A 273 -15.33 4.56 5.75
C ASP A 273 -15.04 4.65 4.23
N PHE A 274 -14.49 3.60 3.63
CA PHE A 274 -14.04 3.59 2.22
C PHE A 274 -14.63 2.50 1.32
N SER A 275 -15.62 1.73 1.78
CA SER A 275 -16.22 0.65 0.99
C SER A 275 -16.89 1.17 -0.30
N LEU A 276 -16.56 0.53 -1.44
CA LEU A 276 -17.18 0.77 -2.75
C LEU A 276 -18.71 0.64 -2.73
N TYR A 277 -19.26 -0.14 -1.80
CA TYR A 277 -20.69 -0.42 -1.65
C TYR A 277 -21.56 0.85 -1.61
N ARG A 278 -21.04 1.96 -1.06
CA ARG A 278 -21.79 3.24 -0.98
C ARG A 278 -21.71 4.08 -2.26
N MET A 279 -20.87 3.71 -3.22
CA MET A 279 -20.68 4.41 -4.50
C MET A 279 -21.38 3.73 -5.67
N VAL A 280 -21.59 2.41 -5.57
CA VAL A 280 -22.24 1.61 -6.60
C VAL A 280 -23.69 2.06 -6.74
N VAL A 281 -24.06 2.51 -7.93
CA VAL A 281 -25.44 2.86 -8.28
C VAL A 281 -25.94 1.86 -9.30
N ARG A 282 -27.13 1.30 -9.06
CA ARG A 282 -27.75 0.37 -10.00
C ARG A 282 -28.10 1.13 -11.30
N PRO A 283 -27.53 0.75 -12.46
CA PRO A 283 -27.82 1.42 -13.71
C PRO A 283 -29.17 0.95 -14.26
N GLU A 284 -29.64 1.65 -15.29
CA GLU A 284 -30.71 1.12 -16.15
C GLU A 284 -30.16 -0.05 -16.96
N THR A 285 -30.96 -1.12 -17.06
CA THR A 285 -30.56 -2.35 -17.77
C THR A 285 -31.54 -2.73 -18.86
N VAL A 286 -31.04 -3.41 -19.89
CA VAL A 286 -31.85 -3.97 -20.97
C VAL A 286 -31.36 -5.36 -21.34
N THR A 287 -32.24 -6.22 -21.80
CA THR A 287 -31.85 -7.54 -22.33
C THR A 287 -31.62 -7.49 -23.85
N PRO A 288 -30.71 -8.31 -24.40
CA PRO A 288 -30.41 -8.31 -25.83
C PRO A 288 -31.65 -8.40 -26.73
N GLY A 289 -31.69 -7.58 -27.78
CA GLY A 289 -32.77 -7.58 -28.77
C GLY A 289 -34.09 -6.93 -28.33
N THR A 290 -34.25 -6.52 -27.07
CA THR A 290 -35.53 -5.97 -26.57
C THR A 290 -35.70 -4.47 -26.82
N MET A 291 -34.60 -3.73 -26.93
CA MET A 291 -34.61 -2.28 -27.18
C MET A 291 -33.95 -1.96 -28.52
N THR A 292 -34.61 -1.11 -29.32
CA THR A 292 -34.04 -0.58 -30.58
C THR A 292 -33.34 0.76 -30.34
N CYS A 293 -32.43 1.15 -31.23
CA CYS A 293 -31.76 2.45 -31.15
C CYS A 293 -32.74 3.63 -31.16
N ASN A 294 -33.86 3.56 -31.89
CA ASN A 294 -34.90 4.58 -31.84
C ASN A 294 -35.57 4.68 -30.46
N ALA A 295 -35.84 3.53 -29.82
CA ALA A 295 -36.37 3.50 -28.47
C ALA A 295 -35.36 4.04 -27.45
N LEU A 296 -34.07 3.75 -27.63
CA LEU A 296 -32.99 4.28 -26.80
C LEU A 296 -32.87 5.81 -26.91
N ASP A 297 -32.99 6.37 -28.12
CA ASP A 297 -32.95 7.82 -28.32
C ASP A 297 -34.12 8.53 -27.61
N LEU A 298 -35.33 7.98 -27.73
CA LEU A 298 -36.49 8.47 -26.98
C LEU A 298 -36.29 8.34 -25.47
N PHE A 299 -35.67 7.25 -25.02
CA PHE A 299 -35.37 7.01 -23.61
C PHE A 299 -34.39 8.05 -23.06
N PHE A 300 -33.25 8.26 -23.71
CA PHE A 300 -32.27 9.28 -23.28
C PHE A 300 -32.84 10.69 -23.36
N SER A 301 -33.66 10.99 -24.37
CA SER A 301 -34.34 12.28 -24.49
C SER A 301 -35.35 12.53 -23.36
N GLY A 302 -36.02 11.48 -22.87
CA GLY A 302 -36.93 11.54 -21.73
C GLY A 302 -36.24 11.54 -20.36
N HIS A 303 -35.02 11.01 -20.26
CA HIS A 303 -34.29 10.83 -19.00
C HIS A 303 -32.91 11.48 -19.04
N ASN A 304 -32.86 12.80 -18.85
CA ASN A 304 -31.61 13.56 -18.93
C ASN A 304 -30.57 13.23 -17.84
N SER A 305 -30.97 12.59 -16.74
CA SER A 305 -30.08 12.13 -15.68
C SER A 305 -29.37 10.81 -16.00
N VAL A 306 -29.85 10.04 -16.98
CA VAL A 306 -29.26 8.75 -17.33
C VAL A 306 -28.13 8.97 -18.33
N SER A 307 -26.92 8.60 -17.93
CA SER A 307 -25.71 8.75 -18.73
C SER A 307 -25.36 7.49 -19.53
N HIS A 308 -25.89 6.32 -19.16
CA HIS A 308 -25.55 5.03 -19.76
C HIS A 308 -26.60 3.96 -19.42
N ILE A 309 -26.53 2.83 -20.14
CA ILE A 309 -27.32 1.62 -19.91
C ILE A 309 -26.37 0.42 -20.02
N VAL A 310 -26.59 -0.59 -19.17
CA VAL A 310 -25.88 -1.88 -19.23
C VAL A 310 -26.80 -2.93 -19.85
N VAL A 311 -26.35 -3.61 -20.90
CA VAL A 311 -27.08 -4.76 -21.45
C VAL A 311 -26.70 -5.99 -20.64
N VAL A 312 -27.69 -6.69 -20.08
CA VAL A 312 -27.49 -7.88 -19.24
C VAL A 312 -28.21 -9.10 -19.82
N ASP A 313 -27.76 -10.31 -19.47
CA ASP A 313 -28.50 -11.52 -19.80
C ASP A 313 -29.69 -11.77 -18.84
N GLU A 314 -30.37 -12.92 -18.98
CA GLU A 314 -31.50 -13.30 -18.11
C GLU A 314 -31.09 -13.56 -16.65
N SER A 315 -29.79 -13.72 -16.37
CA SER A 315 -29.21 -13.99 -15.04
C SER A 315 -28.56 -12.75 -14.41
N ASP A 316 -28.73 -11.56 -15.02
CA ASP A 316 -28.17 -10.26 -14.62
C ASP A 316 -26.64 -10.15 -14.84
N HIS A 317 -26.05 -10.98 -15.70
CA HIS A 317 -24.63 -10.85 -16.08
C HIS A 317 -24.44 -9.74 -17.13
N PRO A 318 -23.52 -8.78 -16.91
CA PRO A 318 -23.30 -7.68 -17.85
C PRO A 318 -22.63 -8.17 -19.14
N LEU A 319 -23.23 -7.85 -20.28
CA LEU A 319 -22.79 -8.26 -21.61
C LEU A 319 -22.15 -7.12 -22.42
N THR A 320 -22.81 -5.95 -22.45
CA THR A 320 -22.33 -4.77 -23.19
C THR A 320 -22.73 -3.48 -22.51
N LEU A 321 -22.02 -2.39 -22.78
CA LEU A 321 -22.27 -1.07 -22.21
C LEU A 321 -22.59 -0.07 -23.32
N ILE A 322 -23.60 0.78 -23.13
CA ILE A 322 -23.84 1.91 -24.02
C ILE A 322 -23.95 3.22 -23.24
N THR A 323 -23.06 4.16 -23.55
CA THR A 323 -23.10 5.51 -22.97
C THR A 323 -23.84 6.47 -23.91
N ARG A 324 -24.52 7.46 -23.33
CA ARG A 324 -25.25 8.50 -24.06
C ARG A 324 -24.34 9.22 -25.05
N GLN A 325 -23.11 9.53 -24.62
CA GLN A 325 -22.11 10.20 -25.45
C GLN A 325 -21.71 9.35 -26.66
N TYR A 326 -21.38 8.08 -26.42
CA TYR A 326 -21.02 7.16 -27.50
C TYR A 326 -22.17 6.95 -28.48
N PHE A 327 -23.40 6.75 -27.97
CA PHE A 327 -24.59 6.62 -28.79
C PHE A 327 -24.79 7.83 -29.73
N TYR A 328 -24.77 9.06 -29.20
CA TYR A 328 -24.94 10.25 -30.04
C TYR A 328 -23.77 10.51 -30.98
N SER A 329 -22.53 10.13 -30.61
CA SER A 329 -21.41 10.19 -31.55
C SER A 329 -21.63 9.29 -32.77
N LEU A 330 -22.20 8.09 -32.59
CA LEU A 330 -22.53 7.18 -33.70
C LEU A 330 -23.62 7.77 -34.62
N LEU A 331 -24.59 8.46 -34.05
CA LEU A 331 -25.70 9.06 -34.80
C LEU A 331 -25.31 10.34 -35.56
N SER A 332 -24.23 11.01 -35.15
CA SER A 332 -23.79 12.31 -35.67
C SER A 332 -23.28 12.31 -37.13
N GLY A 333 -23.02 11.13 -37.71
CA GLY A 333 -22.56 11.00 -39.10
C GLY A 333 -23.66 11.32 -40.15
N ARG A 334 -23.26 11.65 -41.39
CA ARG A 334 -24.14 12.06 -42.51
C ARG A 334 -25.35 11.16 -42.81
N TYR A 335 -25.32 9.89 -42.40
CA TYR A 335 -26.43 8.93 -42.53
C TYR A 335 -26.68 8.12 -41.25
N GLY A 336 -26.09 8.53 -40.11
CA GLY A 336 -25.99 7.73 -38.88
C GLY A 336 -27.36 7.30 -38.35
N PHE A 337 -28.24 8.26 -38.05
CA PHE A 337 -29.54 7.96 -37.46
C PHE A 337 -30.39 6.99 -38.31
N SER A 338 -30.48 7.23 -39.62
CA SER A 338 -31.27 6.38 -40.53
C SER A 338 -30.76 4.94 -40.64
N VAL A 339 -29.45 4.71 -40.43
CA VAL A 339 -28.80 3.39 -40.51
C VAL A 339 -28.97 2.59 -39.22
N PHE A 340 -28.97 3.26 -38.06
CA PHE A 340 -28.97 2.59 -36.76
C PHE A 340 -30.35 2.47 -36.12
N GLN A 341 -31.32 3.34 -36.44
CA GLN A 341 -32.62 3.43 -35.75
C GLN A 341 -33.38 2.10 -35.55
N ARG A 342 -33.28 1.14 -36.50
CA ARG A 342 -33.96 -0.17 -36.42
C ARG A 342 -33.11 -1.28 -35.81
N LYS A 343 -31.82 -1.04 -35.58
CA LYS A 343 -30.92 -2.04 -35.00
C LYS A 343 -31.20 -2.16 -33.49
N PRO A 344 -31.05 -3.36 -32.92
CA PRO A 344 -31.11 -3.53 -31.48
C PRO A 344 -29.90 -2.86 -30.82
N VAL A 345 -30.06 -2.39 -29.59
CA VAL A 345 -29.04 -1.61 -28.86
C VAL A 345 -27.73 -2.39 -28.69
N ASP A 346 -27.82 -3.69 -28.39
CA ASP A 346 -26.66 -4.57 -28.22
C ASP A 346 -25.82 -4.75 -29.49
N ALA A 347 -26.39 -4.48 -30.68
CA ALA A 347 -25.63 -4.54 -31.93
C ALA A 347 -24.69 -3.34 -32.15
N ILE A 348 -24.83 -2.27 -31.35
CA ILE A 348 -23.98 -1.08 -31.43
C ILE A 348 -23.24 -0.78 -30.11
N ALA A 349 -23.62 -1.44 -29.01
CA ALA A 349 -23.03 -1.24 -27.69
C ALA A 349 -21.56 -1.68 -27.63
N LYS A 350 -20.80 -1.09 -26.70
CA LYS A 350 -19.39 -1.44 -26.45
C LYS A 350 -19.32 -2.81 -25.76
N ARG A 351 -18.43 -3.68 -26.27
CA ARG A 351 -18.14 -5.00 -25.67
C ARG A 351 -16.94 -4.96 -24.73
N ASP A 352 -16.01 -4.04 -25.00
CA ASP A 352 -14.87 -3.79 -24.14
C ASP A 352 -15.24 -2.64 -23.19
N PHE A 353 -15.43 -2.98 -21.91
CA PHE A 353 -15.72 -2.02 -20.85
C PHE A 353 -15.16 -2.55 -19.54
N LEU A 354 -14.77 -1.65 -18.65
CA LEU A 354 -14.14 -2.02 -17.39
C LEU A 354 -15.18 -2.65 -16.44
N ILE A 355 -14.98 -3.92 -16.10
CA ILE A 355 -15.74 -4.65 -15.09
C ILE A 355 -14.82 -4.93 -13.90
N VAL A 356 -15.31 -4.69 -12.68
CA VAL A 356 -14.58 -4.96 -11.43
C VAL A 356 -15.48 -5.64 -10.41
N GLU A 357 -14.90 -6.40 -9.48
CA GLU A 357 -15.64 -6.99 -8.36
C GLU A 357 -15.92 -5.94 -7.27
N GLU A 358 -17.00 -6.09 -6.50
CA GLU A 358 -17.37 -5.18 -5.38
C GLU A 358 -16.25 -4.98 -4.35
N GLY A 359 -15.37 -5.98 -4.18
CA GLY A 359 -14.23 -5.94 -3.25
C GLY A 359 -13.00 -5.18 -3.77
N THR A 360 -13.06 -4.59 -4.97
CA THR A 360 -11.90 -3.92 -5.59
C THR A 360 -11.47 -2.69 -4.79
N ASP A 361 -10.16 -2.51 -4.57
CA ASP A 361 -9.63 -1.35 -3.86
C ASP A 361 -9.85 -0.04 -4.64
N LEU A 362 -10.17 1.06 -3.96
CA LEU A 362 -10.47 2.35 -4.60
C LEU A 362 -9.28 2.93 -5.38
N ARG A 363 -8.04 2.73 -4.91
CA ARG A 363 -6.83 3.20 -5.62
C ARG A 363 -6.56 2.33 -6.83
N VAL A 364 -6.74 1.02 -6.71
CA VAL A 364 -6.68 0.09 -7.85
C VAL A 364 -7.73 0.46 -8.89
N LEU A 365 -8.98 0.67 -8.46
CA LEU A 365 -10.08 1.11 -9.32
C LEU A 365 -9.77 2.46 -10.00
N SER A 366 -9.21 3.43 -9.26
CA SER A 366 -8.81 4.73 -9.80
C SER A 366 -7.72 4.58 -10.86
N LYS A 367 -6.72 3.73 -10.64
CA LYS A 367 -5.65 3.47 -11.61
C LYS A 367 -6.19 2.77 -12.87
N LEU A 368 -7.02 1.74 -12.70
CA LEU A 368 -7.66 1.04 -13.83
C LEU A 368 -8.56 1.97 -14.63
N ALA A 369 -9.32 2.85 -13.96
CA ALA A 369 -10.20 3.81 -14.61
C ALA A 369 -9.43 4.89 -15.39
N MET A 370 -8.28 5.35 -14.86
CA MET A 370 -7.44 6.39 -15.48
C MET A 370 -6.52 5.85 -16.59
N GLY A 371 -6.18 4.55 -16.56
CA GLY A 371 -5.35 3.91 -17.58
C GLY A 371 -6.07 3.56 -18.89
N ARG A 372 -7.35 3.97 -19.04
CA ARG A 372 -8.16 3.70 -20.23
C ARG A 372 -7.84 4.66 -21.38
N PRO A 373 -8.09 4.27 -22.65
CA PRO A 373 -8.02 5.18 -23.80
C PRO A 373 -8.86 6.44 -23.59
N GLU A 374 -8.42 7.57 -24.15
CA GLU A 374 -9.00 8.90 -23.89
C GLU A 374 -10.52 8.99 -24.17
N ASP A 375 -11.03 8.22 -25.12
CA ASP A 375 -12.44 8.10 -25.50
C ASP A 375 -13.28 7.18 -24.57
N GLU A 376 -12.63 6.52 -23.61
CA GLU A 376 -13.22 5.58 -22.64
C GLU A 376 -12.98 5.98 -21.18
N VAL A 377 -12.07 6.92 -20.90
CA VAL A 377 -11.77 7.39 -19.54
C VAL A 377 -13.03 7.84 -18.80
N TYR A 378 -14.00 8.42 -19.51
CA TYR A 378 -15.25 8.91 -18.94
C TYR A 378 -16.36 7.85 -18.86
N ASP A 379 -16.16 6.66 -19.43
CA ASP A 379 -17.13 5.59 -19.33
C ASP A 379 -17.24 5.10 -17.87
N PRO A 380 -18.44 4.73 -17.43
CA PRO A 380 -18.64 4.17 -16.10
C PRO A 380 -17.90 2.83 -15.96
N VAL A 381 -17.50 2.53 -14.73
CA VAL A 381 -17.01 1.21 -14.34
C VAL A 381 -18.20 0.35 -13.95
N VAL A 382 -18.30 -0.86 -14.51
CA VAL A 382 -19.32 -1.84 -14.15
C VAL A 382 -18.82 -2.66 -12.97
N VAL A 383 -19.67 -2.85 -11.96
CA VAL A 383 -19.34 -3.54 -10.71
C VAL A 383 -20.19 -4.79 -10.61
N VAL A 384 -19.54 -5.92 -10.31
CA VAL A 384 -20.19 -7.23 -10.17
C VAL A 384 -19.96 -7.85 -8.79
N ASP A 385 -20.88 -8.73 -8.39
CA ASP A 385 -20.76 -9.54 -7.19
C ASP A 385 -19.85 -10.77 -7.39
N ASP A 386 -19.69 -11.58 -6.34
CA ASP A 386 -18.88 -12.80 -6.37
C ASP A 386 -19.39 -13.87 -7.37
N GLU A 387 -20.64 -13.77 -7.82
CA GLU A 387 -21.25 -14.64 -8.84
C GLU A 387 -21.17 -14.04 -10.26
N GLY A 388 -20.55 -12.87 -10.40
CA GLY A 388 -20.40 -12.13 -11.66
C GLY A 388 -21.66 -11.36 -12.08
N LYS A 389 -22.69 -11.29 -11.24
CA LYS A 389 -23.93 -10.56 -11.54
C LYS A 389 -23.74 -9.07 -11.34
N LEU A 390 -24.50 -8.28 -12.08
CA LEU A 390 -24.44 -6.83 -12.02
C LEU A 390 -24.90 -6.29 -10.66
N SER A 391 -23.93 -5.82 -9.87
CA SER A 391 -24.19 -5.06 -8.65
C SER A 391 -24.56 -3.62 -8.97
N GLY A 392 -23.86 -3.01 -9.93
CA GLY A 392 -24.17 -1.67 -10.42
C GLY A 392 -23.02 -1.03 -11.19
N THR A 393 -22.94 0.30 -11.14
CA THR A 393 -21.90 1.08 -11.84
C THR A 393 -21.34 2.20 -10.98
N ILE A 394 -20.11 2.62 -11.29
CA ILE A 394 -19.42 3.77 -10.69
C ILE A 394 -18.98 4.69 -11.82
N THR A 395 -19.48 5.93 -11.82
CA THR A 395 -19.04 6.95 -12.79
C THR A 395 -17.67 7.52 -12.41
N MET A 396 -16.94 8.04 -13.39
CA MET A 396 -15.66 8.70 -13.14
C MET A 396 -15.79 9.89 -12.18
N LYS A 397 -16.92 10.63 -12.23
CA LYS A 397 -17.22 11.71 -11.29
C LYS A 397 -17.31 11.21 -9.84
N GLN A 398 -17.98 10.09 -9.60
CA GLN A 398 -18.09 9.49 -8.26
C GLN A 398 -16.72 9.01 -7.77
N LEU A 399 -15.94 8.39 -8.67
CA LEU A 399 -14.60 7.91 -8.37
C LEU A 399 -13.67 9.03 -7.92
N LEU A 400 -13.61 10.12 -8.70
CA LEU A 400 -12.82 11.31 -8.38
C LEU A 400 -13.29 11.96 -7.08
N ALA A 401 -14.59 12.17 -6.89
CA ALA A 401 -15.13 12.76 -5.66
C ALA A 401 -14.74 11.94 -4.43
N LYS A 402 -14.81 10.60 -4.51
CA LYS A 402 -14.40 9.74 -3.40
C LYS A 402 -12.89 9.77 -3.17
N ALA A 403 -12.08 9.72 -4.23
CA ALA A 403 -10.62 9.80 -4.11
C ALA A 403 -10.18 11.09 -3.42
N PHE A 404 -10.77 12.24 -3.80
CA PHE A 404 -10.55 13.51 -3.11
C PHE A 404 -11.03 13.48 -1.66
N ASP A 405 -12.22 12.94 -1.37
CA ASP A 405 -12.71 12.82 0.00
C ASP A 405 -11.77 11.97 0.87
N VAL A 406 -11.19 10.89 0.31
CA VAL A 406 -10.19 10.06 0.99
C VAL A 406 -8.95 10.89 1.31
N GLU A 407 -8.38 11.54 0.30
CA GLU A 407 -7.15 12.31 0.42
C GLU A 407 -7.29 13.48 1.41
N VAL A 408 -8.42 14.20 1.37
CA VAL A 408 -8.75 15.27 2.32
C VAL A 408 -8.95 14.72 3.73
N LYS A 409 -9.64 13.57 3.90
CA LYS A 409 -9.80 12.94 5.23
C LYS A 409 -8.46 12.49 5.83
N PHE A 410 -7.49 12.08 5.01
CA PHE A 410 -6.15 11.77 5.46
C PHE A 410 -5.38 13.05 5.86
N ALA A 411 -5.46 14.11 5.05
CA ALA A 411 -4.78 15.39 5.30
C ALA A 411 -5.34 16.17 6.52
N VAL A 412 -6.63 15.99 6.84
CA VAL A 412 -7.33 16.68 7.95
C VAL A 412 -7.39 15.84 9.23
N SER A 413 -6.64 14.74 9.31
CA SER A 413 -6.79 13.76 10.39
C SER A 413 -6.25 14.18 11.76
N ALA A 414 -5.59 15.33 11.88
CA ALA A 414 -5.13 15.88 13.16
C ALA A 414 -6.23 16.66 13.88
N ASN A 415 -6.28 16.56 15.21
CA ASN A 415 -7.18 17.37 16.02
C ASN A 415 -6.81 18.86 15.87
N PRO A 416 -7.77 19.76 15.57
CA PRO A 416 -7.47 21.17 15.27
C PRO A 416 -6.91 21.95 16.47
N LEU A 417 -7.18 21.48 17.70
CA LEU A 417 -6.76 22.14 18.93
C LEU A 417 -5.34 21.72 19.35
N THR A 418 -5.06 20.41 19.32
CA THR A 418 -3.79 19.86 19.82
C THR A 418 -2.80 19.47 18.72
N GLN A 419 -3.24 19.47 17.46
CA GLN A 419 -2.50 18.97 16.29
C GLN A 419 -2.09 17.48 16.38
N LEU A 420 -2.58 16.76 17.40
CA LEU A 420 -2.32 15.34 17.56
C LEU A 420 -3.17 14.51 16.59
N PRO A 421 -2.69 13.34 16.15
CA PRO A 421 -3.45 12.48 15.26
C PRO A 421 -4.80 12.04 15.86
N GLY A 422 -5.86 12.14 15.06
CA GLY A 422 -7.24 11.87 15.44
C GLY A 422 -7.68 10.44 15.16
N ASN A 423 -8.99 10.20 15.28
CA ASN A 423 -9.60 8.87 15.29
C ASN A 423 -9.21 7.95 14.12
N MET A 424 -9.01 8.49 12.92
CA MET A 424 -8.62 7.69 11.77
C MET A 424 -7.20 7.11 11.91
N VAL A 425 -6.23 7.95 12.29
CA VAL A 425 -4.84 7.54 12.47
C VAL A 425 -4.70 6.64 13.70
N ILE A 426 -5.44 6.95 14.78
CA ILE A 426 -5.51 6.12 15.98
C ILE A 426 -5.96 4.69 15.66
N ARG A 427 -6.96 4.51 14.78
CA ARG A 427 -7.45 3.17 14.39
C ARG A 427 -6.36 2.36 13.70
N VAL A 428 -5.67 2.95 12.74
CA VAL A 428 -4.55 2.30 12.03
C VAL A 428 -3.45 1.89 13.00
N TRP A 429 -3.10 2.78 13.95
CA TRP A 429 -2.10 2.45 14.96
C TRP A 429 -2.56 1.36 15.93
N LEU A 430 -3.83 1.37 16.32
CA LEU A 430 -4.39 0.36 17.21
C LEU A 430 -4.37 -1.01 16.53
N GLU A 431 -4.75 -1.09 15.26
CA GLU A 431 -4.67 -2.33 14.46
C GLU A 431 -3.23 -2.85 14.39
N ASP A 432 -2.25 -2.00 14.07
CA ASP A 432 -0.81 -2.35 14.08
C ASP A 432 -0.32 -2.80 15.47
N LEU A 433 -0.82 -2.19 16.54
CA LEU A 433 -0.44 -2.51 17.93
C LEU A 433 -0.98 -3.89 18.37
N LEU A 434 -2.20 -4.24 17.96
CA LEU A 434 -2.83 -5.52 18.34
C LEU A 434 -2.07 -6.75 17.82
N HIS A 435 -1.19 -6.56 16.84
CA HIS A 435 -0.33 -7.60 16.28
C HIS A 435 1.05 -7.71 16.97
N ARG A 436 1.30 -6.93 18.03
CA ARG A 436 2.58 -6.95 18.77
C ARG A 436 2.54 -7.95 19.92
N ASP A 437 3.70 -8.54 20.21
CA ASP A 437 3.84 -9.58 21.27
C ASP A 437 3.53 -9.03 22.67
N LEU A 438 3.98 -7.81 22.96
CA LEU A 438 3.67 -7.08 24.19
C LEU A 438 3.22 -5.66 23.83
N PHE A 439 2.10 -5.24 24.40
CA PHE A 439 1.59 -3.89 24.21
C PHE A 439 0.82 -3.37 25.42
N THR A 440 0.83 -2.05 25.56
CA THR A 440 0.03 -1.29 26.53
C THR A 440 -0.81 -0.25 25.80
N ILE A 441 -2.10 -0.19 26.13
CA ILE A 441 -3.03 0.85 25.71
C ILE A 441 -3.38 1.67 26.94
N ILE A 442 -3.15 2.98 26.88
CA ILE A 442 -3.51 3.93 27.94
C ILE A 442 -4.58 4.86 27.40
N TYR A 443 -5.75 4.85 28.01
CA TYR A 443 -6.77 5.87 27.78
C TYR A 443 -6.68 6.94 28.85
N ALA A 444 -6.57 8.19 28.45
CA ALA A 444 -6.51 9.34 29.34
C ALA A 444 -7.74 10.24 29.14
N ASP A 445 -8.28 10.76 30.24
CA ASP A 445 -9.51 11.56 30.27
C ASP A 445 -9.46 12.55 31.44
N LEU A 446 -10.08 13.72 31.28
CA LEU A 446 -10.14 14.76 32.31
C LEU A 446 -11.43 14.64 33.15
N ASP A 447 -11.26 14.48 34.45
CA ASP A 447 -12.38 14.36 35.39
C ASP A 447 -13.07 15.70 35.60
N LYS A 448 -14.41 15.70 35.52
CA LYS A 448 -15.27 16.89 35.72
C LYS A 448 -14.91 18.07 34.79
N PHE A 449 -14.40 17.77 33.61
CA PHE A 449 -13.99 18.77 32.63
C PHE A 449 -15.14 19.66 32.15
N LYS A 450 -16.36 19.12 32.09
CA LYS A 450 -17.55 19.91 31.75
C LYS A 450 -17.83 21.00 32.78
N GLU A 451 -17.81 20.65 34.06
CA GLU A 451 -18.02 21.57 35.16
C GLU A 451 -16.93 22.66 35.19
N TYR A 452 -15.71 22.32 34.78
CA TYR A 452 -14.62 23.28 34.62
C TYR A 452 -14.93 24.27 33.49
N ASN A 453 -15.32 23.79 32.30
CA ASN A 453 -15.74 24.65 31.19
C ASN A 453 -16.90 25.59 31.57
N ASP A 454 -17.88 25.07 32.31
CA ASP A 454 -19.05 25.85 32.74
C ASP A 454 -18.66 26.98 33.71
N SER A 455 -17.57 26.85 34.46
CA SER A 455 -17.13 27.81 35.51
C SER A 455 -15.99 28.73 35.07
N TYR A 456 -15.06 28.21 34.27
CA TYR A 456 -13.83 28.88 33.82
C TYR A 456 -13.85 29.29 32.35
N GLY A 457 -14.86 28.85 31.59
CA GLY A 457 -15.04 29.14 30.18
C GLY A 457 -14.24 28.22 29.26
N PHE A 458 -14.72 28.08 28.02
CA PHE A 458 -14.13 27.19 27.01
C PHE A 458 -12.68 27.50 26.65
N SER A 459 -12.25 28.77 26.71
CA SER A 459 -10.84 29.12 26.45
C SER A 459 -9.90 28.50 27.47
N SER A 460 -10.26 28.55 28.76
CA SER A 460 -9.48 27.91 29.83
C SER A 460 -9.54 26.38 29.71
N GLY A 461 -10.69 25.86 29.27
CA GLY A 461 -10.84 24.44 28.92
C GLY A 461 -9.92 23.98 27.81
N ASP A 462 -9.82 24.75 26.73
CA ASP A 462 -8.90 24.48 25.62
C ASP A 462 -7.45 24.45 26.09
N ASP A 463 -7.07 25.35 27.00
CA ASP A 463 -5.73 25.38 27.59
C ASP A 463 -5.47 24.17 28.51
N MET A 464 -6.50 23.67 29.22
CA MET A 464 -6.43 22.42 29.98
C MET A 464 -6.21 21.20 29.07
N ILE A 465 -6.92 21.12 27.94
CA ILE A 465 -6.75 20.06 26.94
C ILE A 465 -5.33 20.11 26.35
N LYS A 466 -4.84 21.31 25.99
CA LYS A 466 -3.47 21.49 25.49
C LYS A 466 -2.42 21.10 26.52
N LEU A 467 -2.61 21.47 27.79
CA LEU A 467 -1.72 21.08 28.87
C LEU A 467 -1.61 19.56 28.99
N LEU A 468 -2.74 18.84 28.97
CA LEU A 468 -2.74 17.38 28.99
C LEU A 468 -2.05 16.80 27.74
N ALA A 469 -2.33 17.35 26.55
CA ALA A 469 -1.70 16.91 25.31
C ALA A 469 -0.17 17.08 25.33
N GLU A 470 0.32 18.23 25.78
CA GLU A 470 1.76 18.51 25.93
C GLU A 470 2.42 17.59 26.95
N LEU A 471 1.76 17.37 28.10
CA LEU A 471 2.28 16.46 29.13
C LEU A 471 2.34 15.02 28.63
N LEU A 472 1.27 14.53 28.02
CA LEU A 472 1.25 13.21 27.39
C LEU A 472 2.36 13.09 26.35
N GLN A 473 2.52 14.08 25.46
CA GLN A 473 3.54 14.04 24.41
C GLN A 473 4.96 14.01 24.98
N ASN A 474 5.23 14.79 26.02
CA ASN A 474 6.53 14.80 26.69
C ASN A 474 6.81 13.47 27.38
N HIS A 475 5.87 12.94 28.16
CA HIS A 475 6.06 11.66 28.88
C HIS A 475 6.19 10.48 27.93
N VAL A 476 5.40 10.44 26.86
CA VAL A 476 5.43 9.41 25.81
C VAL A 476 6.80 9.32 25.13
N GLN A 477 7.52 10.43 24.95
CA GLN A 477 8.88 10.42 24.40
C GLN A 477 9.94 9.82 25.33
N HIS A 478 9.64 9.73 26.63
CA HIS A 478 10.55 9.21 27.66
C HIS A 478 10.15 7.80 28.13
N PHE A 479 9.14 7.19 27.53
CA PHE A 479 8.86 5.77 27.74
C PHE A 479 9.98 4.93 27.14
N ASP A 480 10.31 3.82 27.78
CA ASP A 480 11.37 2.90 27.33
C ASP A 480 10.98 2.16 26.02
N SER A 481 9.73 2.29 25.61
CA SER A 481 9.10 1.64 24.46
C SER A 481 8.57 2.65 23.45
N VAL A 482 8.49 2.25 22.18
CA VAL A 482 7.87 3.08 21.12
C VAL A 482 6.41 3.34 21.47
N ALA A 483 6.06 4.61 21.63
CA ALA A 483 4.75 5.04 22.04
C ALA A 483 4.17 6.08 21.07
N ARG A 484 2.88 5.95 20.75
CA ARG A 484 2.15 6.82 19.82
C ARG A 484 0.97 7.46 20.54
N LEU A 485 0.86 8.79 20.49
CA LEU A 485 -0.17 9.57 21.14
C LEU A 485 -1.20 10.07 20.11
N GLY A 486 -2.48 9.84 20.39
CA GLY A 486 -3.59 10.38 19.61
C GLY A 486 -4.63 11.08 20.48
N HIS A 487 -5.41 11.97 19.85
CA HIS A 487 -6.51 12.70 20.46
C HIS A 487 -7.84 12.23 19.86
N VAL A 488 -8.64 11.52 20.65
CA VAL A 488 -9.91 10.90 20.23
C VAL A 488 -10.99 11.97 20.03
N GLY A 489 -11.07 12.93 20.96
CA GLY A 489 -11.92 14.12 20.88
C GLY A 489 -12.32 14.64 22.25
N GLY A 490 -12.63 15.93 22.36
CA GLY A 490 -12.95 16.56 23.65
C GLY A 490 -11.76 16.49 24.60
N ASP A 491 -11.93 15.80 25.71
CA ASP A 491 -10.93 15.52 26.73
C ASP A 491 -10.37 14.07 26.66
N ASP A 492 -10.77 13.27 25.67
CA ASP A 492 -10.32 11.88 25.50
C ASP A 492 -9.03 11.77 24.67
N PHE A 493 -8.01 11.17 25.28
CA PHE A 493 -6.73 10.85 24.64
C PHE A 493 -6.42 9.34 24.72
N ILE A 494 -5.56 8.88 23.81
CA ILE A 494 -5.09 7.51 23.79
C ILE A 494 -3.59 7.46 23.51
N VAL A 495 -2.89 6.63 24.28
CA VAL A 495 -1.48 6.29 24.07
C VAL A 495 -1.38 4.81 23.77
N LEU A 496 -0.68 4.50 22.69
CA LEU A 496 -0.46 3.15 22.17
C LEU A 496 1.02 2.83 22.28
N VAL A 497 1.40 1.87 23.12
CA VAL A 497 2.80 1.58 23.46
C VAL A 497 3.16 0.15 23.10
N GLU A 498 4.22 0.00 22.30
CA GLU A 498 4.84 -1.28 21.96
C GLU A 498 5.71 -1.77 23.15
N GLY A 499 5.05 -2.36 24.15
CA GLY A 499 5.67 -2.91 25.35
C GLY A 499 4.83 -2.68 26.61
N ILE A 500 5.45 -2.88 27.77
CA ILE A 500 4.84 -2.64 29.09
C ILE A 500 5.34 -1.30 29.60
N VAL A 501 4.42 -0.39 29.91
CA VAL A 501 4.75 0.88 30.56
C VAL A 501 4.89 0.65 32.06
N ASP A 502 5.89 1.24 32.70
CA ASP A 502 6.06 1.13 34.15
C ASP A 502 5.03 2.00 34.91
N ASP A 503 4.59 1.51 36.07
CA ASP A 503 3.67 2.20 36.96
C ASP A 503 4.29 3.51 37.49
N GLU A 504 5.61 3.59 37.65
CA GLU A 504 6.33 4.83 38.04
C GLU A 504 6.22 5.92 36.98
N GLN A 505 6.36 5.58 35.69
CA GLN A 505 6.19 6.52 34.57
C GLN A 505 4.77 7.10 34.53
N LEU A 506 3.76 6.27 34.76
CA LEU A 506 2.36 6.70 34.82
C LEU A 506 2.08 7.60 36.03
N LEU A 507 2.69 7.30 37.18
CA LEU A 507 2.57 8.11 38.38
C LEU A 507 3.18 9.50 38.17
N HIS A 508 4.38 9.58 37.58
CA HIS A 508 5.03 10.85 37.27
C HIS A 508 4.19 11.71 36.32
N LEU A 509 3.54 11.11 35.31
CA LEU A 509 2.60 11.82 34.44
C LEU A 509 1.42 12.43 35.23
N CYS A 510 0.83 11.66 36.14
CA CYS A 510 -0.27 12.15 37.00
C CYS A 510 0.18 13.28 37.94
N GLU A 511 1.34 13.14 38.56
CA GLU A 511 1.90 14.16 39.47
C GLU A 511 2.29 15.44 38.74
N ASP A 512 2.84 15.32 37.53
CA ASP A 512 3.13 16.46 36.66
C ASP A 512 1.87 17.20 36.23
N PHE A 513 0.80 16.46 35.90
CA PHE A 513 -0.50 17.05 35.60
C PHE A 513 -1.06 17.79 36.81
N ASP A 514 -1.08 17.15 37.98
CA ASP A 514 -1.57 17.77 39.23
C ASP A 514 -0.80 19.03 39.60
N ARG A 515 0.51 19.07 39.35
CA ARG A 515 1.35 20.25 39.60
C ARG A 515 1.13 21.36 38.57
N LYS A 516 1.07 21.03 37.27
CA LYS A 516 0.98 22.07 36.22
C LYS A 516 -0.41 22.66 36.07
N LYS A 517 -1.47 21.89 36.36
CA LYS A 517 -2.86 22.35 36.21
C LYS A 517 -3.19 23.55 37.10
N GLU A 518 -2.50 23.71 38.24
CA GLU A 518 -2.72 24.81 39.18
C GLU A 518 -2.63 26.19 38.50
N SER A 519 -1.78 26.33 37.48
CA SER A 519 -1.68 27.57 36.69
C SER A 519 -2.96 27.95 35.93
N LEU A 520 -3.91 27.03 35.79
CA LEU A 520 -5.18 27.19 35.11
C LEU A 520 -6.36 27.38 36.09
N PHE A 521 -6.09 27.50 37.39
CA PHE A 521 -7.07 27.78 38.44
C PHE A 521 -6.80 29.12 39.11
N ARG A 522 -7.83 29.70 39.73
CA ARG A 522 -7.67 30.87 40.61
C ARG A 522 -6.98 30.45 41.90
N GLN A 523 -6.19 31.35 42.48
CA GLN A 523 -5.46 31.09 43.73
C GLN A 523 -6.36 30.63 44.88
N GLU A 524 -7.55 31.23 45.01
CA GLU A 524 -8.54 30.89 46.04
C GLU A 524 -9.06 29.44 45.87
N ASP A 525 -9.27 29.00 44.63
CA ASP A 525 -9.76 27.65 44.34
C ASP A 525 -8.67 26.59 44.58
N ILE A 526 -7.40 26.95 44.38
CA ILE A 526 -6.24 26.09 44.71
C ILE A 526 -6.14 25.89 46.22
N GLU A 527 -6.26 26.97 47.00
CA GLU A 527 -6.19 26.93 48.47
C GLU A 527 -7.35 26.14 49.09
N CYS A 528 -8.53 26.24 48.50
CA CYS A 528 -9.72 25.47 48.90
C CYS A 528 -9.69 24.01 48.40
N GLY A 529 -8.91 23.70 47.34
CA GLY A 529 -8.90 22.39 46.68
C GLY A 529 -10.16 22.10 45.86
N CYS A 530 -11.03 23.10 45.68
CA CYS A 530 -12.27 23.04 44.91
C CYS A 530 -12.65 24.44 44.40
N TYR A 531 -13.50 24.48 43.38
CA TYR A 531 -14.15 25.69 42.89
C TYR A 531 -15.67 25.54 42.95
N HIS A 532 -16.38 26.66 43.07
CA HIS A 532 -17.84 26.67 43.11
C HIS A 532 -18.42 26.66 41.70
N ALA A 533 -19.33 25.72 41.42
CA ALA A 533 -20.08 25.64 40.18
C ALA A 533 -21.58 25.51 40.45
N LEU A 534 -22.41 25.87 39.48
CA LEU A 534 -23.86 25.66 39.57
C LEU A 534 -24.21 24.27 39.02
N ASN A 535 -24.92 23.47 39.81
CA ASN A 535 -25.48 22.21 39.32
C ASN A 535 -26.64 22.46 38.34
N ARG A 536 -27.19 21.40 37.73
CA ARG A 536 -28.28 21.50 36.73
C ARG A 536 -29.60 22.11 37.27
N ILE A 537 -29.72 22.26 38.58
CA ILE A 537 -30.90 22.80 39.29
C ILE A 537 -30.63 24.24 39.77
N GLY A 538 -29.41 24.76 39.55
CA GLY A 538 -29.01 26.13 39.92
C GLY A 538 -28.52 26.29 41.35
N GLU A 539 -28.14 25.20 42.02
CA GLU A 539 -27.53 25.25 43.36
C GLU A 539 -26.00 25.27 43.24
N GLU A 540 -25.34 26.04 44.12
CA GLU A 540 -23.88 26.03 44.24
C GLU A 540 -23.41 24.70 44.82
N VAL A 541 -22.47 24.06 44.11
CA VAL A 541 -21.81 22.82 44.52
C VAL A 541 -20.30 23.00 44.44
N ASP A 542 -19.61 22.42 45.43
CA ASP A 542 -18.15 22.38 45.44
C ASP A 542 -17.66 21.31 44.47
N VAL A 543 -16.91 21.75 43.46
CA VAL A 543 -16.31 20.89 42.46
C VAL A 543 -14.81 20.79 42.73
N PRO A 544 -14.26 19.61 43.02
CA PRO A 544 -12.83 19.41 43.15
C PRO A 544 -12.08 19.85 41.89
N LEU A 545 -10.82 20.25 42.05
CA LEU A 545 -9.95 20.57 40.91
C LEU A 545 -9.89 19.39 39.92
N VAL A 546 -9.82 19.72 38.63
CA VAL A 546 -9.76 18.73 37.53
C VAL A 546 -8.61 17.76 37.76
N THR A 547 -8.84 16.46 37.56
CA THR A 547 -7.82 15.40 37.65
C THR A 547 -7.75 14.62 36.35
N VAL A 548 -6.61 13.98 36.05
CA VAL A 548 -6.51 13.05 34.92
C VAL A 548 -6.71 11.60 35.38
N SER A 549 -7.53 10.88 34.64
CA SER A 549 -7.84 9.47 34.82
C SER A 549 -7.16 8.64 33.72
N LEU A 550 -6.20 7.80 34.09
CA LEU A 550 -5.52 6.90 33.15
C LEU A 550 -6.02 5.45 33.30
N ALA A 551 -6.70 4.93 32.29
CA ALA A 551 -7.09 3.52 32.21
C ALA A 551 -6.07 2.74 31.37
N VAL A 552 -5.39 1.77 31.99
CA VAL A 552 -4.24 1.08 31.40
C VAL A 552 -4.57 -0.39 31.15
N VAL A 553 -4.43 -0.83 29.91
CA VAL A 553 -4.68 -2.21 29.49
C VAL A 553 -3.43 -2.77 28.84
N THR A 554 -2.91 -3.87 29.38
CA THR A 554 -1.80 -4.65 28.80
C THR A 554 -2.34 -5.94 28.18
N ASN A 555 -1.71 -6.42 27.12
CA ASN A 555 -2.07 -7.68 26.47
C ASN A 555 -1.66 -8.93 27.28
N GLU A 556 -0.79 -8.79 28.28
CA GLU A 556 -0.38 -9.88 29.20
C GLU A 556 -1.56 -10.54 29.92
N ASN A 557 -2.65 -9.81 30.08
CA ASN A 557 -3.85 -10.28 30.76
C ASN A 557 -4.81 -11.05 29.82
N PHE A 558 -4.46 -11.25 28.55
CA PHE A 558 -5.30 -11.92 27.58
C PHE A 558 -4.59 -13.19 27.08
N LEU A 559 -5.22 -14.35 27.31
CA LEU A 559 -4.65 -15.65 26.92
C LEU A 559 -4.59 -15.86 25.38
N ARG A 560 -5.28 -15.00 24.62
CA ARG A 560 -5.30 -14.93 23.15
C ARG A 560 -5.44 -13.46 22.71
N PRO A 561 -5.12 -13.11 21.46
CA PRO A 561 -5.31 -11.74 20.95
C PRO A 561 -6.73 -11.22 21.23
N PRO A 562 -6.88 -10.09 21.93
CA PRO A 562 -8.18 -9.61 22.38
C PRO A 562 -8.98 -8.97 21.24
N HIS A 563 -10.27 -9.30 21.14
CA HIS A 563 -11.19 -8.66 20.21
C HIS A 563 -11.38 -7.17 20.60
N PRO A 564 -11.35 -6.21 19.65
CA PRO A 564 -11.42 -4.78 19.94
C PRO A 564 -12.59 -4.35 20.85
N GLY A 565 -13.76 -4.97 20.68
CA GLY A 565 -14.94 -4.71 21.52
C GLY A 565 -14.77 -5.06 23.01
N LYS A 566 -13.92 -6.05 23.36
CA LYS A 566 -13.64 -6.42 24.75
C LYS A 566 -12.62 -5.49 25.40
N LEU A 567 -11.66 -4.98 24.63
CA LEU A 567 -10.77 -3.92 25.07
C LEU A 567 -11.57 -2.66 25.44
N GLY A 568 -12.51 -2.26 24.59
CA GLY A 568 -13.40 -1.11 24.87
C GLY A 568 -14.22 -1.27 26.15
N GLN A 569 -14.77 -2.47 26.41
CA GLN A 569 -15.49 -2.75 27.67
C GLN A 569 -14.58 -2.67 28.91
N SER A 570 -13.36 -3.18 28.80
CA SER A 570 -12.38 -3.19 29.90
C SER A 570 -11.95 -1.76 30.24
N VAL A 571 -11.64 -0.96 29.22
CA VAL A 571 -11.31 0.47 29.36
C VAL A 571 -12.45 1.23 30.03
N ALA A 572 -13.70 1.06 29.59
CA ALA A 572 -14.84 1.75 30.18
C ALA A 572 -15.02 1.44 31.68
N LEU A 573 -14.81 0.18 32.09
CA LEU A 573 -14.86 -0.22 33.49
C LEU A 573 -13.73 0.38 34.31
N LEU A 574 -12.50 0.42 33.77
CA LEU A 574 -11.34 1.01 34.42
C LEU A 574 -11.53 2.52 34.59
N LYS A 575 -11.95 3.22 33.52
CA LYS A 575 -12.25 4.66 33.55
C LYS A 575 -13.20 4.98 34.71
N ARG A 576 -14.33 4.29 34.83
CA ARG A 576 -15.28 4.54 35.93
C ARG A 576 -14.63 4.40 37.32
N LYS A 577 -13.85 3.34 37.54
CA LYS A 577 -13.21 3.09 38.84
C LYS A 577 -12.13 4.12 39.19
N ILE A 578 -11.31 4.52 38.22
CA ILE A 578 -10.28 5.53 38.48
C ILE A 578 -10.90 6.90 38.76
N LYS A 579 -11.98 7.27 38.06
CA LYS A 579 -12.74 8.50 38.35
C LYS A 579 -13.27 8.56 39.78
N GLU A 580 -13.82 7.44 40.28
CA GLU A 580 -14.28 7.34 41.67
C GLU A 580 -13.14 7.52 42.68
N ARG A 581 -11.95 6.94 42.40
CA ARG A 581 -10.76 7.08 43.24
C ARG A 581 -10.20 8.51 43.23
N ASN A 582 -10.13 9.13 42.05
CA ASN A 582 -9.66 10.49 41.89
C ASN A 582 -10.60 11.47 42.61
N ALA A 583 -11.92 11.27 42.50
CA ALA A 583 -12.91 12.07 43.21
C ALA A 583 -12.78 11.98 44.75
N ALA A 584 -12.37 10.82 45.28
CA ALA A 584 -12.15 10.63 46.72
C ALA A 584 -10.81 11.21 47.22
N THR A 585 -9.80 11.29 46.36
CA THR A 585 -8.43 11.71 46.74
C THR A 585 -8.09 13.14 46.32
N GLY A 586 -8.84 13.71 45.38
CA GLY A 586 -8.54 15.01 44.75
C GLY A 586 -7.27 15.00 43.88
N ARG A 587 -6.75 13.81 43.56
CA ARG A 587 -5.49 13.63 42.82
C ARG A 587 -5.70 12.80 41.57
N SER A 588 -4.88 13.10 40.56
CA SER A 588 -4.80 12.33 39.32
C SER A 588 -4.26 10.93 39.59
N GLY A 589 -4.61 9.99 38.73
CA GLY A 589 -4.25 8.61 38.97
C GLY A 589 -4.45 7.70 37.77
N PHE A 590 -3.89 6.50 37.89
CA PHE A 590 -4.06 5.44 36.91
C PHE A 590 -4.63 4.16 37.53
N LEU A 591 -5.24 3.33 36.70
CA LEU A 591 -5.66 1.99 37.04
C LEU A 591 -5.32 1.02 35.92
N ARG A 592 -4.51 0.01 36.25
CA ARG A 592 -4.15 -1.08 35.34
C ARG A 592 -5.14 -2.24 35.45
N GLU A 593 -5.53 -2.80 34.30
CA GLU A 593 -6.25 -4.08 34.29
C GLU A 593 -5.37 -5.17 34.90
N ARG A 594 -5.94 -5.96 35.82
CA ARG A 594 -5.24 -7.07 36.48
C ARG A 594 -6.00 -8.39 36.36
N ARG A 595 -7.16 -8.39 35.70
CA ARG A 595 -7.97 -9.60 35.47
C ARG A 595 -7.46 -10.32 34.22
N VAL A 596 -7.33 -11.65 34.30
CA VAL A 596 -6.99 -12.50 33.16
C VAL A 596 -8.27 -12.93 32.43
N TYR A 597 -8.30 -12.82 31.11
CA TYR A 597 -9.46 -13.16 30.27
C TYR A 597 -9.17 -14.42 29.42
N ASP A 598 -10.02 -15.45 29.57
CA ASP A 598 -10.10 -16.63 28.69
C ASP A 598 -11.35 -16.51 27.78
N TYR A 599 -11.25 -16.97 26.53
CA TYR A 599 -12.31 -16.78 25.52
C TYR A 599 -13.54 -17.67 25.74
N ASP A 600 -13.49 -18.65 26.65
CA ASP A 600 -14.57 -19.59 26.92
C ASP A 600 -15.22 -19.37 28.30
N GLY A 601 -16.18 -18.43 28.35
CA GLY A 601 -17.23 -18.42 29.38
C GLY A 601 -16.91 -17.69 30.70
N VAL A 602 -17.86 -16.83 31.07
CA VAL A 602 -18.21 -16.34 32.42
C VAL A 602 -17.18 -16.60 33.53
N ASN A 603 -16.61 -15.50 34.04
CA ASN A 603 -16.55 -15.25 35.49
C ASN A 603 -16.78 -13.76 35.76
#